data_AF-A0A967VIK1-F1
#
_entry.id   AF-A0A967VIK1-F1
#
_cell.length_a   1.000
_cell.length_b   1.000
_cell.length_c   1.000
_cell.angle_alpha   90.00
_cell.angle_beta   90.00
_cell.angle_gamma   90.00
#
_symmetry.space_group_name_H-M   'P 1'
#
loop_
_entity.id
_entity.type
_entity.pdbx_description
1 polymer ?
#
loop_
_entity_poly.entity_id
_entity_poly.type
_entity_poly.pdbx_seq_one_letter_code
_entity_poly.pdbx_strand_id
1 'polypeptide(L)' 'MRRLLGDDLEPDDVQVTIDTAVQRAAAEALGSQRGAVVALDARTGRIVAWVSSPSYDPGLLTGPAAFAEGESLGTRDDLP' A
#
# COMPACT_ATOMS: atom_id res chain seq x y z
N MET A 1 -28.74 -14.51 24.22
CA MET A 1 -28.12 -15.19 23.06
C MET A 1 -27.70 -14.17 21.99
N ARG A 2 -26.98 -13.09 22.37
CA ARG A 2 -26.55 -12.00 21.44
C ARG A 2 -25.05 -11.67 21.54
N ARG A 3 -24.35 -12.25 22.52
CA ARG A 3 -22.92 -12.00 22.77
C ARG A 3 -21.97 -13.03 22.14
N LEU A 4 -22.53 -14.07 21.51
CA LEU A 4 -21.74 -15.14 20.85
C LEU A 4 -21.50 -14.86 19.36
N LEU A 5 -22.02 -13.75 18.81
CA LEU A 5 -22.04 -13.44 17.37
C LEU A 5 -21.04 -12.34 16.93
N GLY A 6 -20.19 -11.82 17.84
CA GLY A 6 -19.14 -10.87 17.44
C GLY A 6 -19.58 -9.41 17.28
N ASP A 7 -20.75 -9.04 17.80
CA ASP A 7 -21.32 -7.68 17.71
C ASP A 7 -20.55 -6.61 18.55
N ASP A 8 -19.52 -7.00 19.31
CA ASP A 8 -18.65 -6.11 20.11
C ASP A 8 -17.18 -6.13 19.59
N LEU A 9 -16.96 -6.32 18.29
CA LEU A 9 -15.63 -6.09 17.69
C LEU A 9 -15.42 -4.59 17.55
N GLU A 10 -14.84 -3.97 18.57
CA GLU A 10 -14.27 -2.63 18.42
C GLU A 10 -13.11 -2.72 17.41
N PRO A 11 -13.06 -1.84 16.39
CA PRO A 11 -11.97 -1.84 15.44
C PRO A 11 -10.67 -1.43 16.12
N ASP A 12 -9.62 -2.22 15.92
CA ASP A 12 -8.28 -1.93 16.38
C ASP A 12 -7.45 -1.23 15.30
N ASP A 13 -6.55 -0.36 15.72
CA ASP A 13 -5.58 0.28 14.85
C ASP A 13 -4.37 -0.61 14.58
N VAL A 14 -3.85 -0.53 13.34
CA VAL A 14 -2.58 -1.14 12.95
C VAL A 14 -1.49 -0.08 12.94
N GLN A 15 -0.49 -0.23 13.81
CA GLN A 15 0.68 0.63 13.83
C GLN A 15 1.78 0.06 12.94
N VAL A 16 2.26 0.87 12.00
CA VAL A 16 3.31 0.49 11.05
C VAL A 16 4.61 1.23 11.34
N THR A 17 5.73 0.69 10.86
CA THR A 17 7.05 1.31 11.00
C THR A 17 7.38 2.32 9.89
N ILE A 18 6.49 2.47 8.90
CA ILE A 18 6.68 3.36 7.75
C ILE A 18 6.72 4.81 8.21
N ASP A 19 7.79 5.50 7.83
CA ASP A 19 7.91 6.94 7.94
C ASP A 19 7.41 7.59 6.65
N THR A 20 6.38 8.43 6.74
CA THR A 20 5.74 9.02 5.56
C THR A 20 6.68 9.91 4.75
N ALA A 21 7.63 10.59 5.39
CA ALA A 21 8.59 11.44 4.69
C ALA A 21 9.60 10.58 3.91
N VAL A 22 10.09 9.50 4.50
CA VAL A 22 11.01 8.56 3.82
C VAL A 22 10.29 7.82 2.70
N GLN A 23 9.05 7.37 2.92
CA GLN A 23 8.22 6.73 1.90
C GLN A 23 8.02 7.63 0.68
N ARG A 24 7.67 8.90 0.91
CA ARG A 24 7.48 9.89 -0.15
C ARG A 24 8.79 10.16 -0.90
N ALA A 25 9.88 10.37 -0.19
CA ALA A 25 11.19 10.58 -0.81
C ALA A 25 11.64 9.36 -1.64
N ALA A 26 11.39 8.14 -1.15
CA ALA A 26 11.68 6.91 -1.88
C ALA A 26 10.84 6.78 -3.16
N ALA A 27 9.56 7.16 -3.13
CA ALA A 27 8.69 7.17 -4.31
C ALA A 27 9.13 8.21 -5.34
N GLU A 28 9.42 9.43 -4.89
CA GLU A 28 9.93 10.50 -5.75
C GLU A 28 11.28 10.13 -6.38
N ALA A 29 12.17 9.47 -5.62
CA ALA A 29 13.47 9.02 -6.11
C ALA A 29 13.38 7.85 -7.10
N LEU A 30 12.46 6.90 -6.89
CA LEU A 30 12.23 5.79 -7.83
C LEU A 30 11.60 6.31 -9.13
N GLY A 31 10.68 7.26 -9.03
CA GLY A 31 9.99 7.85 -10.18
C GLY A 31 9.28 6.77 -11.00
N SER A 32 9.41 6.85 -12.33
CA SER A 32 8.81 5.88 -13.27
C SER A 32 9.74 4.71 -13.61
N GLN A 33 10.78 4.46 -12.81
CA GLN A 33 11.71 3.37 -13.07
C GLN A 33 11.14 2.06 -12.54
N ARG A 34 11.02 1.05 -13.41
CA ARG A 34 10.60 -0.29 -13.00
C ARG A 34 11.59 -0.87 -11.98
N GLY A 35 11.11 -1.14 -10.77
CA GLY A 35 11.95 -1.58 -9.66
C GLY A 35 11.31 -1.36 -8.29
N ALA A 36 12.15 -1.41 -7.25
CA ALA A 36 11.71 -1.19 -5.87
C ALA A 36 12.80 -0.51 -5.04
N VAL A 37 12.36 0.22 -4.01
CA VAL A 37 13.21 0.86 -2.99
C VAL A 37 12.73 0.41 -1.62
N VAL A 38 13.65 -0.09 -0.79
CA VAL A 38 13.39 -0.47 0.61
C VAL A 38 14.40 0.25 1.49
N ALA A 39 13.92 0.96 2.52
CA ALA A 39 14.76 1.65 3.50
C ALA A 39 14.56 1.06 4.90
N LEU A 40 15.66 0.90 5.63
CA LEU A 40 15.72 0.28 6.95
C LEU A 40 16.37 1.22 7.97
N ASP A 41 15.86 1.24 9.20
CA ASP A 41 16.65 1.70 10.35
C ASP A 41 17.65 0.60 10.72
N ALA A 42 18.92 0.80 10.37
CA ALA A 42 19.98 -0.19 10.57
C ALA A 42 20.19 -0.62 12.03
N ARG A 43 19.78 0.19 13.01
CA ARG A 43 19.94 -0.13 14.43
C ARG A 43 18.85 -1.04 14.95
N THR A 44 17.64 -0.93 14.40
CA THR A 44 16.44 -1.61 14.91
C THR A 44 15.89 -2.65 13.95
N GLY A 45 16.32 -2.65 12.68
CA GLY A 45 15.81 -3.52 11.62
C GLY A 45 14.44 -3.13 11.08
N ARG A 46 13.85 -2.01 11.53
CA ARG A 46 12.53 -1.57 11.09
C ARG A 46 12.57 -1.12 9.63
N ILE A 47 11.56 -1.50 8.87
CA ILE A 47 11.34 -0.99 7.51
C ILE A 47 10.66 0.37 7.63
N VAL A 48 11.35 1.42 7.22
CA VAL A 48 10.85 2.81 7.29
C VAL A 48 10.29 3.29 5.96
N ALA A 49 10.60 2.62 4.85
CA ALA A 49 9.93 2.81 3.57
C ALA A 49 9.99 1.55 2.71
N TRP A 50 8.96 1.36 1.90
CA TRP A 50 8.85 0.31 0.89
C TRP A 50 8.05 0.84 -0.30
N VAL A 51 8.71 1.01 -1.44
CA VAL A 51 8.07 1.47 -2.67
C VAL A 51 8.42 0.53 -3.83
N SER A 52 7.48 0.32 -4.74
CA SER A 52 7.69 -0.33 -6.03
C SER A 52 7.08 0.52 -7.15
N SER A 53 7.75 0.56 -8.29
CA SER A 53 7.20 1.07 -9.55
C SER A 53 7.25 -0.05 -10.59
N PRO A 54 6.25 -0.19 -11.45
CA PRO A 54 5.08 0.69 -11.55
C PRO A 54 4.08 0.59 -10.40
N SER A 55 3.35 1.68 -10.15
CA SER A 55 2.33 1.77 -9.09
C SER A 55 0.96 2.17 -9.67
N TYR A 56 -0.08 2.13 -8.84
CA TYR A 56 -1.44 2.44 -9.25
C TYR A 56 -2.19 3.21 -8.15
N ASP A 57 -3.27 3.88 -8.52
CA ASP A 57 -4.19 4.49 -7.56
C ASP A 57 -5.11 3.42 -6.96
N PRO A 58 -4.98 3.08 -5.65
CA PRO A 58 -5.81 2.06 -5.02
C PRO A 58 -7.30 2.44 -4.94
N GLY A 59 -7.64 3.73 -5.10
CA GLY A 59 -9.02 4.19 -5.16
C GLY A 59 -9.82 3.50 -6.28
N LEU A 60 -9.15 3.17 -7.39
CA LEU A 60 -9.73 2.46 -8.54
C LEU A 60 -10.15 1.01 -8.21
N LEU A 61 -9.66 0.45 -7.11
CA LEU A 61 -10.03 -0.89 -6.64
C LEU A 61 -11.05 -0.87 -5.51
N THR A 62 -11.62 0.29 -5.19
CA THR A 62 -12.58 0.46 -4.11
C THR A 62 -13.88 1.09 -4.58
N GLY A 63 -15.01 0.66 -4.01
CA GLY A 63 -16.32 1.19 -4.35
C GLY A 63 -16.98 0.55 -5.59
N PRO A 64 -18.11 1.09 -6.07
CA PRO A 64 -18.98 0.42 -7.03
C PRO A 64 -18.35 0.14 -8.41
N ALA A 65 -17.35 0.93 -8.81
CA ALA A 65 -16.68 0.79 -10.11
C ALA A 65 -15.46 -0.17 -10.10
N ALA A 66 -15.06 -0.63 -8.91
CA ALA A 66 -13.81 -1.37 -8.70
C ALA A 66 -13.65 -2.61 -9.59
N PHE A 67 -14.75 -3.31 -9.87
CA PHE A 67 -14.70 -4.54 -10.67
C PHE A 67 -14.35 -4.28 -12.14
N ALA A 68 -14.83 -3.17 -12.72
CA ALA A 68 -14.55 -2.83 -14.11
C ALA A 68 -13.14 -2.25 -14.28
N GLU A 69 -12.68 -1.44 -13.32
CA GLU A 69 -11.36 -0.82 -13.38
C GLU A 69 -10.23 -1.81 -13.02
N GLY A 70 -10.48 -2.74 -12.10
CA GLY A 70 -9.51 -3.77 -11.69
C GLY A 70 -9.10 -4.73 -12.80
N GLU A 71 -10.01 -5.16 -13.68
CA GLU A 71 -9.64 -5.96 -14.87
C GLU A 71 -8.66 -5.21 -15.78
N SER A 72 -8.82 -3.88 -15.88
CA SER A 72 -7.99 -3.05 -16.74
C SER A 72 -6.57 -2.83 -16.20
N LEU A 73 -6.32 -3.08 -14.90
CA LEU A 73 -4.98 -3.07 -14.31
C LEU A 73 -4.23 -4.39 -14.57
N GLY A 74 -4.94 -5.53 -14.65
CA GLY A 74 -4.32 -6.85 -14.84
C GLY A 74 -3.72 -7.10 -16.24
N THR A 75 -4.13 -6.33 -17.25
CA THR A 75 -3.72 -6.50 -18.65
C THR A 75 -2.64 -5.51 -19.11
N ARG A 76 -2.31 -4.49 -18.30
CA ARG A 76 -1.39 -3.41 -18.69
C ARG A 76 0.03 -3.66 -18.16
N ASP A 77 0.99 -3.82 -19.07
CA ASP A 77 2.43 -3.90 -18.77
C ASP A 77 3.09 -2.50 -18.79
N ASP A 78 2.32 -1.44 -19.06
CA ASP A 78 2.78 -0.08 -19.35
C ASP A 78 2.31 0.98 -18.33
N LEU A 79 1.70 0.57 -17.21
CA LEU A 79 1.52 1.49 -16.08
C LEU A 79 2.92 1.98 -15.63
N PRO A 80 3.09 3.28 -15.30
CA PRO A 80 4.38 3.84 -14.87
C PRO A 80 4.82 3.38 -13.49
#